data_AF-A0A077LRK6-F1
#
_entry.id   AF-A0A077LRK6-F1
#
_cell.length_a   1.000
_cell.length_b   1.000
_cell.length_c   1.000
_cell.angle_alpha   90.00
_cell.angle_beta   90.00
_cell.angle_gamma   90.00
#
_symmetry.space_group_name_H-M   'P 1'
#
loop_
_entity.id
_entity.type
_entity.pdbx_description
1 polymer ?
#
loop_
_entity_poly.entity_id
_entity_poly.type
_entity_poly.pdbx_seq_one_letter_code
_entity_poly.pdbx_strand_id
1 'polypeptide(L)'
;MDLETLRSLQEAARLHAVRAFIGKDTQYNPHLLNITEINECAISQYETWLTQYDFGWERVLKWEQRSAHFAAIDVAIWYDGRLAGLCWATPKQSREKVFVLYLERNPDNALPTKGYIAPLGLRAVCSYGLLLDMRYIVVNDPDPGARRAYQTEGFHFIPGIGLAYDLTREYDGHNREADSYEQ
;
A
#
# COMPACT_ATOMS: atom_id res chain seq x y z
N MET A 1 -13.73 12.44 14.21
CA MET A 1 -12.75 11.46 14.67
C MET A 1 -11.53 12.24 15.15
N ASP A 2 -11.08 12.02 16.37
CA ASP A 2 -9.87 12.64 16.90
C ASP A 2 -8.59 11.96 16.36
N LEU A 3 -7.43 12.56 16.63
CA LEU A 3 -6.14 12.11 16.10
C LEU A 3 -5.67 10.77 16.67
N GLU A 4 -5.96 10.48 17.94
CA GLU A 4 -5.55 9.23 18.58
C GLU A 4 -6.32 8.04 18.01
N THR A 5 -7.63 8.23 17.80
CA THR A 5 -8.47 7.26 17.11
C THR A 5 -7.96 7.02 15.69
N LEU A 6 -7.66 8.08 14.92
CA LEU A 6 -7.13 7.94 13.56
C LEU A 6 -5.83 7.13 13.51
N ARG A 7 -4.88 7.42 14.41
CA ARG A 7 -3.62 6.68 14.55
C ARG A 7 -3.84 5.21 14.88
N SER A 8 -4.79 4.93 15.78
CA SER A 8 -5.16 3.56 16.13
C SER A 8 -5.73 2.78 14.93
N LEU A 9 -6.54 3.43 14.09
CA LEU A 9 -7.07 2.82 12.87
C LEU A 9 -5.99 2.57 11.81
N GLN A 10 -5.06 3.52 11.63
CA GLN A 10 -3.91 3.36 10.72
C GLN A 10 -3.04 2.16 11.13
N GLU A 11 -2.74 2.07 12.43
CA GLU A 11 -1.96 0.95 12.97
C GLU A 11 -2.69 -0.39 12.83
N ALA A 12 -3.98 -0.44 13.18
CA ALA A 12 -4.79 -1.63 13.01
C ALA A 12 -4.85 -2.09 11.54
N ALA A 13 -4.94 -1.16 10.59
CA ALA A 13 -4.93 -1.47 9.17
C ALA A 13 -3.63 -2.14 8.70
N ARG A 14 -2.47 -1.64 9.16
CA ARG A 14 -1.16 -2.23 8.86
C ARG A 14 -1.02 -3.63 9.47
N LEU A 15 -1.44 -3.81 10.72
CA LEU A 15 -1.42 -5.11 11.39
C LEU A 15 -2.33 -6.13 10.72
N HIS A 16 -3.53 -5.71 10.28
CA HIS A 16 -4.44 -6.55 9.51
C HIS A 16 -3.83 -6.97 8.17
N ALA A 17 -3.07 -6.09 7.51
CA ALA A 17 -2.39 -6.42 6.27
C ALA A 17 -1.34 -7.52 6.48
N VAL A 18 -0.48 -7.43 7.49
CA VAL A 18 0.51 -8.49 7.78
C VAL A 18 -0.19 -9.83 8.04
N ARG A 19 -1.22 -9.83 8.89
CA ARG A 19 -1.96 -11.04 9.26
C ARG A 19 -2.62 -11.73 8.07
N ALA A 20 -3.09 -10.96 7.09
CA ALA A 20 -3.74 -11.49 5.90
C ALA A 20 -2.80 -12.32 4.99
N PHE A 21 -1.49 -12.22 5.17
CA PHE A 21 -0.50 -13.01 4.41
C PHE A 21 0.11 -14.15 5.23
N ILE A 22 -0.18 -14.25 6.53
CA ILE A 22 0.21 -15.40 7.33
C ILE A 22 -0.57 -16.63 6.84
N GLY A 23 0.14 -17.69 6.48
CA GLY A 23 -0.44 -18.95 6.01
C GLY A 23 -0.83 -18.97 4.52
N LYS A 24 -0.57 -17.89 3.78
CA LYS A 24 -0.63 -17.92 2.32
C LYS A 24 0.62 -18.58 1.74
N ASP A 25 0.45 -19.27 0.61
CA ASP A 25 1.56 -19.76 -0.17
C ASP A 25 2.23 -18.58 -0.90
N THR A 26 3.42 -18.20 -0.43
CA THR A 26 4.18 -17.07 -0.94
C THR A 26 5.65 -17.43 -1.06
N GLN A 27 6.35 -16.85 -2.03
CA GLN A 27 7.79 -17.09 -2.24
C GLN A 27 8.69 -16.51 -1.12
N TYR A 28 8.13 -15.73 -0.20
CA TYR A 28 8.80 -15.15 0.96
C TYR A 28 8.21 -15.73 2.25
N ASN A 29 8.97 -15.69 3.36
CA ASN A 29 8.45 -16.11 4.66
C ASN A 29 7.59 -14.98 5.30
N PRO A 30 6.27 -15.15 5.46
CA PRO A 30 5.41 -14.09 6.02
C PRO A 30 5.75 -13.68 7.45
N HIS A 31 6.49 -14.51 8.21
CA HIS A 31 6.93 -14.16 9.56
C HIS A 31 8.06 -13.13 9.59
N LEU A 32 8.77 -12.93 8.47
CA LEU A 32 9.81 -11.91 8.32
C LEU A 32 9.26 -10.60 7.74
N LEU A 33 7.98 -10.57 7.40
CA LEU A 33 7.28 -9.40 6.90
C LEU A 33 6.89 -8.49 8.07
N ASN A 34 7.18 -7.21 7.95
CA ASN A 34 6.65 -6.19 8.85
C ASN A 34 6.08 -5.03 8.04
N ILE A 35 5.00 -4.43 8.53
CA ILE A 35 4.38 -3.25 7.91
C ILE A 35 4.21 -2.19 8.99
N THR A 36 4.86 -1.05 8.80
CA THR A 36 4.90 0.06 9.77
C THR A 36 4.52 1.37 9.11
N GLU A 37 4.46 2.45 9.89
CA GLU A 37 4.56 3.81 9.36
C GLU A 37 5.93 4.05 8.69
N ILE A 38 5.98 5.03 7.80
CA ILE A 38 7.17 5.54 7.14
C ILE A 38 7.89 6.45 8.13
N ASN A 39 9.05 6.03 8.60
CA ASN A 39 9.90 6.78 9.54
C ASN A 39 11.27 7.09 8.94
N GLU A 40 12.18 7.70 9.71
CA GLU A 40 13.52 8.06 9.22
C GLU A 40 14.32 6.85 8.74
N CYS A 41 14.13 5.67 9.34
CA CYS A 41 14.80 4.43 8.92
C CYS A 41 14.32 4.00 7.52
N ALA A 42 13.00 4.10 7.25
CA ALA A 42 12.46 3.83 5.92
C ALA A 42 13.04 4.80 4.90
N ILE A 43 13.03 6.10 5.20
CA ILE A 43 13.58 7.12 4.29
C ILE A 43 15.07 6.89 4.03
N SER A 44 15.86 6.59 5.06
CA SER A 44 17.30 6.32 4.91
C SER A 44 17.59 5.12 3.99
N GLN A 45 16.78 4.05 4.03
CA GLN A 45 16.93 2.95 3.09
C GLN A 45 16.43 3.30 1.69
N TYR A 46 15.32 4.03 1.57
CA TYR A 46 14.81 4.53 0.29
C TYR A 46 15.84 5.39 -0.45
N GLU A 47 16.59 6.24 0.25
CA GLU A 47 17.64 7.08 -0.36
C GLU A 47 18.75 6.27 -1.06
N THR A 48 18.87 4.97 -0.75
CA THR A 48 19.79 4.05 -1.42
C THR A 48 19.21 3.37 -2.67
N TRP A 49 17.90 3.52 -2.92
CA TRP A 49 17.23 2.89 -4.05
C TRP A 49 17.64 3.55 -5.36
N LEU A 50 18.06 2.74 -6.32
CA LEU A 50 18.33 3.18 -7.70
C LEU A 50 17.04 3.17 -8.52
N THR A 51 16.05 3.95 -8.08
CA THR A 51 14.78 4.12 -8.78
C THR A 51 14.86 5.25 -9.80
N GLN A 52 14.07 5.14 -10.88
CA GLN A 52 13.91 6.20 -11.88
C GLN A 52 12.77 7.17 -11.54
N TYR A 53 11.99 6.84 -10.51
CA TYR A 53 10.83 7.62 -10.09
C TYR A 53 11.21 8.53 -8.92
N ASP A 54 10.82 9.80 -9.00
CA ASP A 54 11.01 10.75 -7.91
C ASP A 54 9.67 11.04 -7.23
N PHE A 55 9.29 10.17 -6.29
CA PHE A 55 8.07 10.36 -5.50
C PHE A 55 8.27 11.32 -4.32
N GLY A 56 9.50 11.68 -3.98
CA GLY A 56 9.81 12.57 -2.85
C GLY A 56 9.34 12.03 -1.50
N TRP A 57 9.58 10.73 -1.22
CA TRP A 57 9.13 10.05 0.01
C TRP A 57 9.60 10.74 1.30
N GLU A 58 10.75 11.41 1.29
CA GLU A 58 11.27 12.18 2.42
C GLU A 58 10.33 13.31 2.88
N ARG A 59 9.39 13.72 2.02
CA ARG A 59 8.38 14.74 2.33
C ARG A 59 7.26 14.20 3.20
N VAL A 60 7.03 12.87 3.23
CA VAL A 60 5.96 12.24 4.02
C VAL A 60 6.13 12.56 5.51
N LEU A 61 7.36 12.50 6.03
CA LEU A 61 7.68 12.85 7.43
C LEU A 61 7.27 14.28 7.80
N LYS A 62 7.27 15.20 6.83
CA LYS A 62 6.81 16.59 7.02
C LYS A 62 5.30 16.73 6.85
N TRP A 63 4.66 15.85 6.09
CA TRP A 63 3.22 15.87 5.86
C TRP A 63 2.45 15.43 7.09
N GLU A 64 2.95 14.44 7.83
CA GLU A 64 2.31 13.93 9.06
C GLU A 64 2.12 14.98 10.14
N GLN A 65 2.90 16.06 10.11
CA GLN A 65 2.77 17.18 11.06
C GLN A 65 1.65 18.16 10.67
N ARG A 66 1.08 18.03 9.47
CA ARG A 66 0.05 18.93 8.95
C ARG A 66 -1.31 18.27 9.11
N SER A 67 -2.24 18.99 9.73
CA SER A 67 -3.59 18.49 9.99
C SER A 67 -4.34 18.00 8.75
N ALA A 68 -4.04 18.59 7.58
CA ALA A 68 -4.60 18.15 6.29
C ALA A 68 -4.24 16.71 5.89
N HIS A 69 -3.22 16.11 6.52
CA HIS A 69 -2.75 14.76 6.22
C HIS A 69 -2.94 13.77 7.38
N PHE A 70 -3.53 14.18 8.52
CA PHE A 70 -3.73 13.29 9.66
C PHE A 70 -4.57 12.04 9.33
N ALA A 71 -5.46 12.13 8.34
CA ALA A 71 -6.25 11.00 7.86
C ALA A 71 -5.58 10.20 6.73
N ALA A 72 -4.37 10.57 6.30
CA ALA A 72 -3.60 9.75 5.36
C ALA A 72 -3.08 8.49 6.06
N ILE A 73 -2.97 7.39 5.33
CA ILE A 73 -2.24 6.22 5.76
C ILE A 73 -0.96 6.12 4.95
N ASP A 74 0.14 6.01 5.67
CA ASP A 74 1.48 5.78 5.19
C ASP A 74 1.90 4.35 5.61
N VAL A 75 2.65 3.70 4.73
CA VAL A 75 2.95 2.27 4.83
C VAL A 75 4.38 2.05 4.37
N ALA A 76 5.25 1.65 5.29
CA ALA A 76 6.55 1.06 4.99
C ALA A 76 6.46 -0.46 5.09
N ILE A 77 6.80 -1.14 4.00
CA ILE A 77 6.79 -2.59 3.89
C ILE A 77 8.22 -3.09 4.03
N TRP A 78 8.45 -3.93 5.02
CA TRP A 78 9.77 -4.47 5.38
C TRP A 78 9.80 -5.98 5.23
N TYR A 79 10.93 -6.50 4.77
CA TYR A 79 11.21 -7.93 4.78
C TYR A 79 12.59 -8.17 5.36
N ASP A 80 12.66 -8.89 6.47
CA ASP A 80 13.91 -9.25 7.15
C ASP A 80 14.83 -8.03 7.40
N GLY A 81 14.24 -6.94 7.89
CA GLY A 81 14.95 -5.68 8.17
C GLY A 81 15.30 -4.81 6.95
N ARG A 82 14.98 -5.26 5.73
CA ARG A 82 15.18 -4.50 4.48
C ARG A 82 13.88 -3.85 4.04
N LEU A 83 13.92 -2.58 3.67
CA LEU A 83 12.77 -1.88 3.11
C LEU A 83 12.48 -2.43 1.72
N ALA A 84 11.28 -2.97 1.56
CA ALA A 84 10.84 -3.64 0.34
C ALA A 84 9.84 -2.80 -0.47
N GLY A 85 9.12 -1.89 0.16
CA GLY A 85 8.12 -1.06 -0.51
C GLY A 85 7.62 0.09 0.36
N LEU A 86 7.03 1.09 -0.30
CA LEU A 86 6.41 2.24 0.32
C LEU A 86 5.03 2.47 -0.32
N CYS A 87 4.03 2.84 0.47
CA CYS A 87 2.70 3.20 0.00
C CYS A 87 2.15 4.39 0.79
N TRP A 88 1.46 5.29 0.12
CA TRP A 88 0.77 6.42 0.73
C TRP A 88 -0.61 6.60 0.11
N ALA A 89 -1.61 6.67 0.97
CA ALA A 89 -2.99 6.85 0.58
C ALA A 89 -3.71 7.82 1.50
N THR A 90 -4.77 8.44 1.01
CA THR A 90 -5.53 9.41 1.80
C THR A 90 -6.99 9.47 1.35
N PRO A 91 -7.96 9.63 2.27
CA PRO A 91 -9.32 9.96 1.89
C PRO A 91 -9.41 11.37 1.28
N LYS A 92 -8.37 12.20 1.44
CA LYS A 92 -8.39 13.65 1.19
C LYS A 92 -9.49 14.29 2.02
N GLN A 93 -10.68 14.46 1.43
CA GLN A 93 -11.91 14.97 2.05
C GLN A 93 -13.14 14.15 1.61
N SER A 94 -12.91 13.00 0.96
CA SER A 94 -13.99 12.13 0.52
C SER A 94 -14.63 11.41 1.70
N ARG A 95 -15.93 11.18 1.60
CA ARG A 95 -16.70 10.32 2.52
C ARG A 95 -16.88 8.90 1.99
N GLU A 96 -16.38 8.62 0.80
CA GLU A 96 -16.61 7.33 0.13
C GLU A 96 -15.32 6.67 -0.38
N LYS A 97 -14.23 7.43 -0.50
CA LYS A 97 -13.04 7.01 -1.26
C LYS A 97 -11.78 7.21 -0.43
N VAL A 98 -10.87 6.25 -0.52
CA VAL A 98 -9.45 6.43 -0.17
C VAL A 98 -8.63 6.38 -1.46
N PHE A 99 -7.79 7.39 -1.67
CA PHE A 99 -6.96 7.51 -2.86
C PHE A 99 -5.54 7.01 -2.57
N VAL A 100 -5.09 5.98 -3.26
CA VAL A 100 -3.67 5.58 -3.34
C VAL A 100 -2.99 6.57 -4.27
N LEU A 101 -2.09 7.40 -3.74
CA LEU A 101 -1.34 8.36 -4.56
C LEU A 101 0.04 7.82 -4.93
N TYR A 102 0.69 7.11 -4.01
CA TYR A 102 2.03 6.58 -4.21
C TYR A 102 2.09 5.13 -3.75
N LEU A 103 2.71 4.30 -4.58
CA LEU A 103 3.02 2.91 -4.27
C LEU A 103 4.28 2.55 -5.05
N GLU A 104 5.35 2.26 -4.35
CA GLU A 104 6.65 1.97 -4.93
C GLU A 104 7.25 0.71 -4.31
N ARG A 105 7.86 -0.13 -5.15
CA ARG A 105 8.67 -1.25 -4.71
C ARG A 105 10.14 -0.87 -4.69
N ASN A 106 10.90 -1.52 -3.82
CA ASN A 106 12.35 -1.54 -3.94
C ASN A 106 12.72 -2.10 -5.33
N PRO A 107 13.59 -1.42 -6.10
CA PRO A 107 13.97 -1.85 -7.45
C PRO A 107 14.78 -3.16 -7.47
N ASP A 108 15.39 -3.57 -6.34
CA ASP A 108 16.15 -4.82 -6.21
C ASP A 108 15.28 -6.05 -6.52
N ASN A 109 15.53 -6.67 -7.67
CA ASN A 109 14.80 -7.85 -8.12
C ASN A 109 15.19 -9.13 -7.38
N ALA A 110 16.22 -9.11 -6.53
CA ALA A 110 16.61 -10.25 -5.70
C ALA A 110 15.78 -10.34 -4.40
N LEU A 111 14.98 -9.32 -4.08
CA LEU A 111 14.11 -9.37 -2.90
C LEU A 111 12.98 -10.40 -3.07
N PRO A 112 12.79 -11.32 -2.10
CA PRO A 112 11.70 -12.31 -2.14
C PRO A 112 10.30 -11.69 -2.17
N THR A 113 10.13 -10.43 -1.80
CA THR A 113 8.85 -9.72 -1.84
C THR A 113 8.53 -9.12 -3.21
N LYS A 114 9.39 -9.30 -4.21
CA LYS A 114 9.12 -8.89 -5.60
C LYS A 114 7.79 -9.48 -6.07
N GLY A 115 6.92 -8.65 -6.64
CA GLY A 115 5.57 -9.05 -7.08
C GLY A 115 4.50 -9.01 -5.98
N TYR A 116 4.87 -8.80 -4.72
CA TYR A 116 3.93 -8.74 -3.59
C TYR A 116 3.77 -7.35 -2.98
N ILE A 117 4.59 -6.36 -3.39
CA ILE A 117 4.52 -5.01 -2.82
C ILE A 117 3.18 -4.34 -3.06
N ALA A 118 2.60 -4.47 -4.26
CA ALA A 118 1.28 -3.95 -4.54
C ALA A 118 0.18 -4.63 -3.70
N PRO A 119 0.07 -5.98 -3.69
CA PRO A 119 -0.84 -6.67 -2.78
C PRO A 119 -0.74 -6.24 -1.31
N LEU A 120 0.49 -6.10 -0.79
CA LEU A 120 0.75 -5.74 0.60
C LEU A 120 0.31 -4.31 0.91
N GLY A 121 0.70 -3.34 0.09
CA GLY A 121 0.31 -1.94 0.25
C GLY A 121 -1.20 -1.75 0.10
N LEU A 122 -1.79 -2.35 -0.93
CA LEU A 122 -3.23 -2.27 -1.19
C LEU A 122 -4.05 -2.95 -0.10
N ARG A 123 -3.57 -4.05 0.50
CA ARG A 123 -4.26 -4.68 1.64
C ARG A 123 -4.30 -3.77 2.87
N ALA A 124 -3.22 -3.06 3.16
CA ALA A 124 -3.21 -2.07 4.25
C ALA A 124 -4.20 -0.94 3.97
N VAL A 125 -4.21 -0.41 2.74
CA VAL A 125 -5.13 0.65 2.34
C VAL A 125 -6.59 0.19 2.34
N CYS A 126 -6.89 -1.02 1.86
CA CYS A 126 -8.23 -1.61 1.91
C CYS A 126 -8.71 -1.79 3.35
N SER A 127 -7.84 -2.32 4.23
CA SER A 127 -8.15 -2.49 5.65
C SER A 127 -8.46 -1.14 6.31
N TYR A 128 -7.69 -0.10 5.97
CA TYR A 128 -7.95 1.25 6.46
C TYR A 128 -9.27 1.82 5.94
N GLY A 129 -9.56 1.63 4.65
CA GLY A 129 -10.84 2.02 4.05
C GLY A 129 -12.04 1.38 4.76
N LEU A 130 -11.97 0.07 5.05
CA LEU A 130 -13.01 -0.63 5.81
C LEU A 130 -13.18 -0.08 7.23
N LEU A 131 -12.08 0.21 7.94
CA LEU A 131 -12.11 0.79 9.28
C LEU A 131 -12.69 2.21 9.30
N LEU A 132 -12.58 2.95 8.19
CA LEU A 132 -13.16 4.27 8.00
C LEU A 132 -14.58 4.25 7.41
N ASP A 133 -15.18 3.07 7.17
CA ASP A 133 -16.47 2.90 6.49
C ASP A 133 -16.50 3.52 5.07
N MET A 134 -15.37 3.40 4.37
CA MET A 134 -15.21 3.85 2.99
C MET A 134 -15.67 2.77 2.02
N ARG A 135 -16.16 3.19 0.85
CA ARG A 135 -16.69 2.28 -0.17
C ARG A 135 -15.65 1.89 -1.22
N TYR A 136 -14.74 2.79 -1.56
CA TYR A 136 -13.81 2.58 -2.67
C TYR A 136 -12.36 2.86 -2.29
N ILE A 137 -11.46 2.04 -2.80
CA ILE A 137 -10.04 2.39 -2.93
C ILE A 137 -9.80 2.81 -4.37
N VAL A 138 -9.24 3.99 -4.59
CA VAL A 138 -9.02 4.56 -5.92
C VAL A 138 -7.53 4.73 -6.16
N VAL A 139 -7.02 4.22 -7.27
CA VAL A 139 -5.64 4.49 -7.70
C VAL A 139 -5.63 5.80 -8.47
N ASN A 140 -4.93 6.79 -7.94
CA ASN A 140 -4.92 8.13 -8.50
C ASN A 140 -3.84 8.26 -9.58
N ASP A 141 -4.28 8.40 -10.83
CA ASP A 141 -3.43 8.60 -12.00
C ASP A 141 -2.23 7.62 -12.09
N PRO A 142 -2.49 6.30 -12.14
CA PRO A 142 -1.42 5.32 -12.21
C PRO A 142 -0.65 5.43 -13.53
N ASP A 143 0.66 5.25 -13.43
CA ASP A 143 1.54 5.03 -14.57
C ASP A 143 0.92 3.99 -15.52
N PRO A 144 0.92 4.22 -16.84
CA PRO A 144 0.33 3.29 -17.80
C PRO A 144 0.84 1.85 -17.64
N GLY A 145 2.13 1.69 -17.31
CA GLY A 145 2.74 0.38 -17.05
C GLY A 145 2.27 -0.30 -15.77
N ALA A 146 1.81 0.45 -14.76
CA ALA A 146 1.33 -0.08 -13.49
C ALA A 146 -0.15 -0.46 -13.52
N ARG A 147 -0.94 0.06 -14.48
CA ARG A 147 -2.39 -0.20 -14.59
C ARG A 147 -2.73 -1.68 -14.61
N ARG A 148 -1.95 -2.49 -15.35
CA ARG A 148 -2.17 -3.93 -15.46
C ARG A 148 -1.99 -4.65 -14.12
N ALA A 149 -1.03 -4.19 -13.30
CA ALA A 149 -0.82 -4.76 -11.96
C ALA A 149 -2.06 -4.51 -11.09
N TYR A 150 -2.57 -3.27 -11.04
CA TYR A 150 -3.80 -2.97 -10.28
C TYR A 150 -5.03 -3.74 -10.79
N GLN A 151 -5.18 -3.91 -12.10
CA GLN A 151 -6.26 -4.72 -12.67
C GLN A 151 -6.17 -6.20 -12.27
N THR A 152 -4.95 -6.71 -12.15
CA THR A 152 -4.69 -8.08 -11.66
C THR A 152 -5.10 -8.23 -10.20
N GLU A 153 -4.94 -7.16 -9.42
CA GLU A 153 -5.44 -7.02 -8.04
C GLU A 153 -6.95 -6.72 -7.96
N GLY A 154 -7.71 -6.85 -9.05
CA GLY A 154 -9.17 -6.69 -9.05
C GLY A 154 -9.66 -5.23 -9.10
N PHE A 155 -8.79 -4.26 -9.38
CA PHE A 155 -9.22 -2.89 -9.64
C PHE A 155 -9.84 -2.77 -11.04
N HIS A 156 -10.95 -2.06 -11.12
CA HIS A 156 -11.67 -1.86 -12.37
C HIS A 156 -11.97 -0.38 -12.58
N PHE A 157 -12.10 0.03 -13.85
CA PHE A 157 -12.56 1.38 -14.13
C PHE A 157 -14.07 1.47 -13.84
N ILE A 158 -14.42 2.25 -12.83
CA ILE A 158 -15.81 2.53 -12.45
C ILE A 158 -16.16 3.94 -12.93
N PRO A 159 -17.20 4.11 -13.77
CA PRO A 159 -17.63 5.42 -14.26
C PRO A 159 -17.84 6.43 -13.12
N GLY A 160 -17.23 7.61 -13.23
CA GLY A 160 -17.31 8.67 -12.21
C GLY A 160 -16.45 8.44 -10.95
N ILE A 161 -15.78 7.29 -10.83
CA ILE A 161 -14.90 6.97 -9.70
C ILE A 161 -13.43 6.90 -10.14
N GLY A 162 -13.15 6.26 -11.29
CA GLY A 162 -11.79 6.01 -11.78
C GLY A 162 -11.39 4.54 -11.67
N LEU A 163 -10.09 4.25 -11.67
CA LEU A 163 -9.58 2.90 -11.42
C LEU A 163 -9.72 2.59 -9.93
N ALA A 164 -10.64 1.72 -9.57
CA ALA A 164 -11.05 1.54 -8.20
C ALA A 164 -11.35 0.09 -7.83
N TYR A 165 -11.20 -0.20 -6.54
CA TYR A 165 -11.63 -1.42 -5.89
C TYR A 165 -12.86 -1.13 -5.01
N ASP A 166 -13.90 -1.94 -5.14
CA ASP A 166 -15.13 -1.83 -4.35
C ASP A 166 -15.01 -2.66 -3.08
N LEU A 167 -15.00 -2.00 -1.92
CA LEU A 167 -14.81 -2.61 -0.60
C LEU A 167 -16.03 -3.40 -0.11
N THR A 168 -17.15 -3.43 -0.86
CA THR A 168 -18.22 -4.42 -0.63
C THR A 168 -17.76 -5.85 -0.94
N ARG A 169 -16.60 -6.01 -1.59
CA ARG A 169 -15.96 -7.28 -1.88
C ARG A 169 -14.74 -7.47 -0.97
N GLU A 170 -14.48 -8.71 -0.54
CA GLU A 170 -13.27 -9.02 0.21
C GLU A 170 -12.05 -8.90 -0.72
N TYR A 171 -11.06 -8.08 -0.35
CA TYR A 171 -9.81 -7.93 -1.11
C TYR A 171 -8.83 -9.05 -0.74
N ASP A 172 -8.71 -10.08 -1.57
CA ASP A 172 -7.88 -11.26 -1.27
C ASP A 172 -6.37 -11.06 -1.49
N GLY A 173 -5.93 -10.08 -2.28
CA GLY A 173 -4.51 -9.80 -2.53
C GLY A 173 -3.77 -10.95 -3.22
N HIS A 174 -4.37 -11.56 -4.25
CA HIS A 174 -3.75 -12.63 -5.05
C HIS A 174 -2.71 -12.10 -6.05
N ASN A 175 -1.44 -12.51 -5.88
CA ASN A 175 -0.39 -12.29 -6.86
C ASN A 175 -0.50 -13.27 -8.04
N ARG A 176 -1.03 -12.82 -9.20
CA ARG A 176 -1.02 -13.62 -10.44
C ARG A 176 0.23 -13.41 -11.32
N GLU A 177 1.16 -12.54 -10.94
CA GLU A 177 2.46 -12.46 -11.62
C GLU A 177 3.32 -13.68 -11.33
N ALA A 178 3.17 -14.30 -10.14
CA ALA A 178 3.82 -15.56 -9.80
C ALA A 178 3.41 -16.71 -10.76
N ASP A 179 2.16 -16.73 -11.21
CA ASP A 179 1.63 -17.74 -12.14
C ASP A 179 2.19 -17.59 -13.57
N SER A 180 2.78 -16.44 -13.89
CA SER A 180 3.25 -16.12 -15.26
C SER A 180 4.70 -16.56 -15.55
N TYR A 181 5.41 -17.11 -14.56
CA TYR A 181 6.76 -17.67 -14.74
C TYR A 181 6.76 -19.20 -14.96
N GLU A 182 5.60 -19.85 -15.02
CA GLU A 182 5.45 -21.28 -15.36
C GLU A 182 5.05 -21.56 -16.82
N GLN A 183 5.29 -20.63 -17.76
CA GLN A 183 5.12 -20.88 -19.22
C GLN A 183 6.39 -20.64 -20.02
#